data_AF-A0A6G8S404-F1
#
_entry.id   AF-A0A6G8S404-F1
#
_cell.length_a   1.000
_cell.length_b   1.000
_cell.length_c   1.000
_cell.angle_alpha   90.00
_cell.angle_beta   90.00
_cell.angle_gamma   90.00
#
_symmetry.space_group_name_H-M   'P 1'
#
loop_
_entity.id
_entity.type
_entity.pdbx_description
1 polymer ?
#
loop_
_entity_poly.entity_id
_entity_poly.type
_entity_poly.pdbx_seq_one_letter_code
_entity_poly.pdbx_strand_id
1 'polypeptide(L)' 'MLILDNASIHKGRVIDDLAARYQIRIVYLPAYSPDLNPIERAWSVLKSKVRHMVAHSNKTLPDALDIAFKMM' A
#
# COMPACT_ATOMS: atom_id res chain seq x y z
N MET A 1 -8.24 -13.60 1.86
CA MET A 1 -7.05 -13.53 2.73
C MET A 1 -6.44 -12.15 2.56
N LEU A 2 -6.07 -11.49 3.65
CA LEU A 2 -5.47 -10.16 3.66
C LEU A 2 -4.06 -10.26 4.27
N ILE A 3 -3.07 -9.70 3.59
CA ILE A 3 -1.70 -9.61 4.09
C ILE A 3 -1.50 -8.18 4.60
N LEU A 4 -1.14 -8.04 5.87
CA LEU A 4 -0.88 -6.76 6.51
C LEU A 4 0.56 -6.72 7.01
N ASP A 5 1.15 -5.53 7.01
CA ASP A 5 2.41 -5.34 7.73
C ASP A 5 2.17 -5.48 9.26
N ASN A 6 3.25 -5.52 10.03
CA ASN A 6 3.18 -5.79 11.46
C ASN A 6 2.88 -4.54 12.32
N ALA A 7 2.48 -3.41 11.72
CA ALA A 7 2.25 -2.17 12.44
C ALA A 7 1.15 -2.35 13.50
N SER A 8 1.33 -1.69 14.65
CA SER A 8 0.40 -1.78 15.78
C SER A 8 -1.02 -1.31 15.41
N ILE A 9 -1.15 -0.39 14.45
CA ILE A 9 -2.44 0.11 13.95
C ILE A 9 -3.27 -0.95 13.21
N HIS A 10 -2.65 -2.02 12.73
CA HIS A 10 -3.34 -3.13 12.07
C HIS A 10 -3.81 -4.20 13.06
N LYS A 11 -3.56 -4.02 14.35
CA LYS A 11 -3.89 -4.99 15.39
C LYS A 11 -5.00 -4.46 16.27
N GLY A 12 -5.72 -5.38 16.88
CA GLY A 12 -6.70 -5.09 17.91
C GLY A 12 -8.09 -5.62 17.57
N ARG A 13 -8.94 -5.59 18.59
CA ARG A 13 -10.24 -6.27 18.58
C ARG A 13 -11.14 -5.84 17.42
N VAL A 14 -11.13 -4.57 17.03
CA VAL A 14 -11.94 -4.07 15.91
C VAL A 14 -11.55 -4.75 14.59
N ILE A 15 -10.25 -4.93 14.35
CA ILE A 15 -9.74 -5.58 13.14
C ILE A 15 -10.09 -7.07 13.16
N ASP A 16 -9.94 -7.73 14.31
CA ASP A 16 -10.29 -9.15 14.47
C ASP A 16 -11.80 -9.41 14.29
N ASP A 17 -12.65 -8.55 14.87
CA ASP A 17 -14.11 -8.62 14.75
C ASP A 17 -14.56 -8.40 13.29
N LEU A 18 -13.92 -7.46 12.57
CA LEU A 18 -14.18 -7.24 11.14
C LEU A 18 -13.73 -8.44 10.30
N ALA A 19 -12.53 -8.98 10.58
CA ALA A 19 -12.02 -10.14 9.89
C ALA A 19 -12.95 -11.36 10.06
N ALA A 20 -13.43 -11.61 11.28
CA ALA A 20 -14.39 -12.67 11.56
C ALA A 20 -15.73 -12.44 10.86
N ARG A 21 -16.29 -11.22 10.94
CA ARG A 21 -17.56 -10.85 10.29
C ARG A 21 -17.53 -11.10 8.79
N TYR A 22 -16.44 -10.75 8.12
CA TYR A 22 -16.29 -10.90 6.67
C TYR A 22 -15.57 -12.19 6.26
N GLN A 23 -15.32 -13.11 7.19
CA GLN A 23 -14.62 -14.39 6.95
C GLN A 23 -13.26 -14.20 6.25
N ILE A 24 -12.55 -13.13 6.59
CA ILE A 24 -11.24 -12.79 6.05
C ILE A 24 -10.16 -13.37 6.95
N ARG A 25 -9.32 -14.26 6.40
CA ARG A 25 -8.06 -14.65 7.04
C ARG A 25 -7.04 -13.52 6.93
N ILE A 26 -6.59 -12.97 8.06
CA ILE A 26 -5.47 -12.01 8.12
C ILE A 26 -4.16 -12.76 8.34
N VAL A 27 -3.12 -12.35 7.61
CA VAL A 27 -1.73 -12.79 7.79
C VAL A 27 -0.87 -11.56 8.02
N TYR A 28 -0.24 -11.49 9.20
CA TYR A 28 0.72 -10.44 9.51
C TYR A 28 2.12 -10.84 9.03
N LEU A 29 2.80 -9.94 8.34
CA LEU A 29 4.20 -10.14 7.98
C LEU A 29 5.10 -10.04 9.23
N PRO A 30 6.27 -10.70 9.25
CA PRO A 30 7.25 -10.51 10.31
C PRO A 30 7.71 -9.04 10.37
N ALA A 31 8.18 -8.62 11.55
CA ALA A 31 8.72 -7.28 11.72
C ALA A 31 9.91 -7.05 10.76
N TYR A 32 10.04 -5.81 10.26
CA TYR A 32 11.14 -5.40 9.38
C TYR A 32 11.33 -6.27 8.13
N SER A 33 10.24 -6.82 7.59
CA SER A 33 10.25 -7.66 6.38
C SER A 33 9.58 -6.97 5.17
N PRO A 34 10.07 -5.80 4.73
CA PRO A 34 9.47 -5.09 3.59
C PRO A 34 9.56 -5.91 2.29
N ASP A 35 10.57 -6.76 2.15
CA ASP A 35 10.75 -7.62 0.97
C ASP A 35 9.61 -8.63 0.80
N LEU A 36 8.91 -8.97 1.90
CA LEU A 36 7.73 -9.84 1.88
C LEU A 36 6.43 -9.10 1.60
N ASN A 37 6.44 -7.76 1.56
CA ASN A 37 5.25 -6.94 1.36
C ASN A 37 5.09 -6.57 -0.13
N PRO A 38 4.11 -7.15 -0.86
CA PRO A 38 3.96 -6.94 -2.29
C PRO A 38 3.75 -5.47 -2.69
N ILE A 39 3.18 -4.66 -1.79
CA ILE A 39 2.88 -3.25 -2.05
C ILE A 39 4.15 -2.40 -2.21
N GLU A 40 5.29 -2.83 -1.66
CA GLU A 40 6.55 -2.07 -1.73
C GLU A 40 7.04 -1.91 -3.18
N ARG A 41 6.89 -2.97 -3.99
CA ARG A 41 7.23 -2.91 -5.42
C ARG A 41 6.30 -1.98 -6.18
N ALA A 42 5.01 -2.02 -5.87
CA ALA A 42 4.01 -1.13 -6.44
C ALA A 42 4.31 0.34 -6.10
N TRP A 43 4.67 0.63 -4.84
CA TRP A 43 5.10 1.97 -4.40
C TRP A 43 6.36 2.45 -5.11
N SER A 44 7.33 1.57 -5.36
CA SER A 44 8.54 1.92 -6.10
C SER A 44 8.21 2.43 -7.51
N VAL A 45 7.34 1.69 -8.23
CA VAL A 45 6.86 2.07 -9.57
C VAL A 45 6.07 3.38 -9.52
N LEU A 46 5.10 3.48 -8.61
CA LEU A 46 4.26 4.68 -8.47
C LEU A 46 5.11 5.92 -8.22
N LYS A 47 6.02 5.87 -7.23
CA LYS A 47 6.90 6.99 -6.88
C LYS A 47 7.79 7.40 -8.06
N SER A 48 8.26 6.42 -8.85
CA SER A 48 9.06 6.72 -10.03
C SER A 48 8.28 7.52 -11.09
N LYS A 49 7.06 7.08 -11.41
CA LYS A 49 6.18 7.77 -12.36
C LYS A 49 5.79 9.17 -11.88
N VAL A 50 5.41 9.30 -10.60
CA VAL A 50 5.03 10.58 -10.00
C VAL A 50 6.18 11.57 -10.04
N ARG A 51 7.39 11.17 -9.61
CA ARG A 51 8.58 12.04 -9.65
C ARG A 51 8.87 12.52 -11.06
N HIS A 52 8.75 11.64 -12.07
CA HIS A 52 8.98 12.02 -13.46
C HIS A 52 8.00 13.11 -13.93
N MET A 53 6.70 12.95 -13.67
CA MET A 53 5.67 13.91 -14.10
C MET A 53 5.75 15.26 -13.38
N VAL A 54 6.03 15.25 -12.08
CA VAL A 54 6.18 16.48 -11.31
C VAL A 54 7.42 17.26 -11.78
N ALA A 55 8.53 16.57 -12.06
CA ALA A 55 9.77 17.24 -12.47
C ALA A 55 9.79 17.68 -13.95
N HIS A 56 9.15 16.94 -14.87
CA HIS A 56 9.31 17.14 -16.31
C HIS A 56 8.02 17.49 -17.07
N SER A 57 6.85 17.40 -16.43
CA SER A 57 5.55 17.60 -17.09
C SER A 57 4.69 18.68 -16.44
N ASN A 58 5.25 19.44 -15.49
CA ASN A 58 4.59 20.50 -14.72
C ASN A 58 3.23 20.06 -14.12
N LYS A 59 3.10 18.77 -13.79
CA LYS A 59 1.91 18.21 -13.14
C LYS A 59 1.98 18.46 -11.64
N THR A 60 0.85 18.80 -11.04
CA THR A 60 0.76 18.85 -9.58
C THR A 60 0.91 17.44 -9.00
N LEU A 61 1.31 17.34 -7.72
CA LEU A 61 1.44 16.05 -7.05
C LEU A 61 0.12 15.24 -7.05
N PRO A 62 -1.06 15.82 -6.76
CA PRO A 62 -2.33 15.10 -6.87
C PRO A 62 -2.62 14.58 -8.28
N ASP A 63 -2.46 15.41 -9.31
CA ASP A 63 -2.69 14.99 -10.70
C ASP A 63 -1.73 13.87 -11.11
N ALA A 64 -0.46 13.99 -10.73
CA ALA A 64 0.55 12.99 -10.99
C ALA A 64 0.25 11.66 -10.28
N LEU A 65 -0.27 11.70 -9.05
CA LEU A 65 -0.70 10.51 -8.31
C LEU A 65 -1.87 9.83 -9.03
N ASP A 66 -2.91 10.57 -9.39
CA ASP A 66 -4.08 10.03 -10.08
C ASP A 66 -3.72 9.40 -11.43
N ILE A 67 -2.89 10.08 -12.22
CA ILE A 67 -2.42 9.56 -13.50
C ILE A 67 -1.55 8.31 -13.28
N ALA A 68 -0.58 8.38 -12.38
CA ALA A 68 0.35 7.26 -12.15
C ALA A 68 -0.40 6.01 -11.65
N PHE A 69 -1.39 6.19 -10.77
CA PHE A 69 -2.19 5.10 -10.23
C PHE A 69 -3.09 4.47 -11.30
N LYS A 70 -3.67 5.27 -12.22
CA LYS A 70 -4.44 4.77 -13.38
C LYS A 70 -3.58 4.05 -14.43
N MET A 71 -2.27 4.31 -14.45
CA MET A 71 -1.33 3.69 -15.38
C MET A 71 -0.59 2.48 -14.80
N MET A 72 -0.91 2.07 -13.58
CA MET A 72 -0.40 0.84 -12.94
C MET A 72 -1.37 -0.30 -13.17
#